data_AF-A0AAN8MCX7-F1
#
_entry.id   AF-A0AAN8MCX7-F1
#
_cell.length_a   1.000
_cell.length_b   1.000
_cell.length_c   1.000
_cell.angle_alpha   90.00
_cell.angle_beta   90.00
_cell.angle_gamma   90.00
#
_symmetry.space_group_name_H-M   'P 1'
#
loop_
_entity.id
_entity.type
_entity.pdbx_description
1 polymer ?
#
loop_
_entity_poly.entity_id
_entity_poly.type
_entity_poly.pdbx_seq_one_letter_code
_entity_poly.pdbx_strand_id
1 'polypeptide(L)'
;QPCPVGTLGVATYVCVAQQGYWDPQGPDLSNCTSPWVNHIMQKLRSGETAAIVARELAEQTKGLLRPGDVPSTVRAMAQLVELLDVQLRNLTPGGKDSAARSLNKLQKRERSCRFFVQAMVETVNNLLQPRAQAAWRQLPTGEQLRWATTLLDTVEAGAFMLADNLLKTDTVQEITDNIQLEVARLSTEGNLADLTFPQSELHGNSIQLSASTLKQHGKNGEIRMAFVLYRNLGSYLSTENASVGLGSEAVYPNYSVIVNSPVITASINKESNKVYLSEPVVFTVKHLQHSEENFNPNCSFWSYSKRSMMGFWSTQDCRLLDTNRTHTTCSCTHLTSFAVLMAHVEIKKTDSMQDLLLDVITWVGILLSLVCLLICIFTFCFFRGLQSDRNTIHKNLCISLFIAEALFLVGINRADQPIACAVFAALLHFFFLAAFTWMFLEGVQLYIMLVEVFESEHSRTKYFYLAGYGVPAVIVAVSAAVDYRSYGTDRV
;
A
#
# COMPACT_ATOMS: atom_id res chain seq x y z
N GLN A 1 29.69 -6.04 2.47
CA GLN A 1 30.18 -5.40 3.71
C GLN A 1 29.72 -6.25 4.90
N PRO A 2 30.42 -6.26 6.05
CA PRO A 2 29.90 -6.91 7.25
C PRO A 2 28.56 -6.29 7.65
N CYS A 3 27.69 -7.09 8.25
CA CYS A 3 26.40 -6.60 8.72
C CYS A 3 26.55 -5.56 9.84
N PRO A 4 25.52 -4.71 10.07
CA PRO A 4 25.52 -3.71 11.13
C PRO A 4 25.76 -4.32 12.52
N VAL A 5 26.28 -3.49 13.44
CA VAL A 5 26.55 -3.90 14.83
C VAL A 5 25.30 -4.53 15.46
N GLY A 6 25.50 -5.69 16.10
CA GLY A 6 24.42 -6.47 16.70
C GLY A 6 23.80 -7.53 15.77
N THR A 7 24.28 -7.63 14.52
CA THR A 7 23.90 -8.70 13.58
C THR A 7 25.13 -9.40 13.01
N LEU A 8 24.95 -10.64 12.61
CA LEU A 8 25.97 -11.52 12.01
C LEU A 8 25.64 -11.73 10.54
N GLY A 9 26.67 -11.78 9.68
CA GLY A 9 26.52 -12.07 8.26
C GLY A 9 27.17 -11.02 7.35
N VAL A 10 26.71 -10.99 6.10
CA VAL A 10 27.21 -10.08 5.06
C VAL A 10 26.04 -9.33 4.42
N ALA A 11 26.15 -8.01 4.36
CA ALA A 11 25.26 -7.13 3.61
C ALA A 11 25.80 -6.90 2.18
N THR A 12 24.90 -6.91 1.20
CA THR A 12 25.22 -6.67 -0.21
C THR A 12 24.51 -5.40 -0.70
N TYR A 13 25.17 -4.60 -1.52
CA TYR A 13 24.53 -3.42 -2.12
C TYR A 13 24.83 -3.43 -3.61
N VAL A 14 23.80 -3.31 -4.44
CA VAL A 14 23.92 -3.38 -5.90
C VAL A 14 24.09 -1.99 -6.46
N CYS A 15 25.08 -1.82 -7.34
CA CYS A 15 25.24 -0.62 -8.16
C CYS A 15 24.56 -0.86 -9.50
N VAL A 16 23.59 0.00 -9.85
CA VAL A 16 22.77 -0.12 -11.06
C VAL A 16 23.61 0.33 -12.26
N ALA A 17 24.05 -0.64 -13.06
CA ALA A 17 25.08 -0.48 -14.09
C ALA A 17 24.75 0.55 -15.18
N GLN A 18 23.46 0.86 -15.43
CA GLN A 18 23.09 1.81 -16.48
C GLN A 18 23.31 3.28 -16.09
N GLN A 19 23.40 3.61 -14.80
CA GLN A 19 23.52 5.00 -14.34
C GLN A 19 24.63 5.21 -13.29
N GLY A 20 25.26 4.13 -12.79
CA GLY A 20 26.34 4.22 -11.82
C GLY A 20 25.89 4.65 -10.42
N TYR A 21 24.59 4.64 -10.15
CA TYR A 21 24.02 4.91 -8.84
C TYR A 21 23.79 3.62 -8.06
N TRP A 22 23.85 3.72 -6.75
CA TRP A 22 23.40 2.66 -5.87
C TRP A 22 21.90 2.43 -6.01
N ASP A 23 21.46 1.18 -5.83
CA ASP A 23 20.04 0.82 -5.86
C ASP A 23 19.23 1.70 -4.87
N PRO A 24 18.20 2.43 -5.32
CA PRO A 24 17.41 3.31 -4.45
C PRO A 24 16.66 2.55 -3.35
N GLN A 25 16.49 1.22 -3.45
CA GLN A 25 15.92 0.39 -2.38
C GLN A 25 16.85 0.21 -1.17
N GLY A 26 18.15 0.55 -1.32
CA GLY A 26 19.15 0.42 -0.27
C GLY A 26 19.88 -0.94 -0.27
N PRO A 27 20.73 -1.19 0.74
CA PRO A 27 21.48 -2.44 0.84
C PRO A 27 20.58 -3.62 1.20
N ASP A 28 20.84 -4.77 0.61
CA ASP A 28 20.22 -6.05 0.97
C ASP A 28 20.81 -6.57 2.29
N LEU A 29 19.93 -6.65 3.30
CA LEU A 29 20.22 -7.12 4.65
C LEU A 29 19.61 -8.50 4.94
N SER A 30 19.16 -9.24 3.92
CA SER A 30 18.56 -10.57 4.04
C SER A 30 19.45 -11.61 4.73
N ASN A 31 20.77 -11.42 4.66
CA ASN A 31 21.77 -12.27 5.31
C ASN A 31 22.26 -11.73 6.66
N CYS A 32 21.65 -10.66 7.19
CA CYS A 32 22.01 -10.08 8.48
C CYS A 32 21.09 -10.58 9.60
N THR A 33 21.58 -11.55 10.37
CA THR A 33 20.79 -12.26 11.41
C THR A 33 21.24 -11.90 12.82
N SER A 34 20.30 -11.91 13.75
CA SER A 34 20.55 -11.82 15.18
C SER A 34 21.24 -13.09 15.71
N PRO A 35 22.04 -13.02 16.80
CA PRO A 35 22.79 -14.16 17.32
C PRO A 35 21.95 -15.38 17.69
N TRP A 36 20.70 -15.18 18.12
CA TRP A 36 19.79 -16.26 18.50
C TRP A 36 19.44 -17.19 17.33
N VAL A 37 19.52 -16.71 16.08
CA VAL A 37 19.25 -17.53 14.89
C VAL A 37 20.23 -18.71 14.84
N ASN A 38 21.50 -18.47 15.12
CA ASN A 38 22.51 -19.54 15.17
C ASN A 38 22.22 -20.55 16.29
N HIS A 39 21.69 -20.10 17.43
CA HIS A 39 21.29 -20.98 18.53
C HIS A 39 20.16 -21.92 18.11
N ILE A 40 19.11 -21.40 17.48
CA ILE A 40 18.01 -22.22 16.95
C ILE A 40 18.50 -23.20 15.89
N MET A 41 19.37 -22.76 14.97
CA MET A 41 19.95 -23.62 13.94
C MET A 41 20.83 -24.74 14.51
N GLN A 42 21.49 -24.50 15.64
CA GLN A 42 22.22 -25.55 16.38
C GLN A 42 21.26 -26.56 17.01
N LYS A 43 20.18 -26.11 17.63
CA LYS A 43 19.15 -26.99 18.23
C LYS A 43 18.42 -27.86 17.21
N LEU A 44 18.18 -27.32 16.01
CA LEU A 44 17.69 -28.09 14.87
C LEU A 44 18.61 -29.26 14.50
N ARG A 45 19.93 -29.11 14.69
CA ARG A 45 20.93 -30.15 14.39
C ARG A 45 21.19 -31.10 15.55
N SER A 46 20.92 -30.70 16.79
CA SER A 46 21.20 -31.50 18.00
C SER A 46 20.21 -32.63 18.24
N GLY A 47 19.10 -32.68 17.49
CA GLY A 47 18.08 -33.73 17.62
C GLY A 47 17.03 -33.47 18.69
N GLU A 48 16.88 -32.22 19.14
CA GLU A 48 15.76 -31.82 20.01
C GLU A 48 14.39 -32.04 19.33
N THR A 49 13.34 -32.18 20.13
CA THR A 49 11.98 -32.37 19.59
C THR A 49 11.52 -31.12 18.86
N ALA A 50 10.90 -31.27 17.69
CA ALA A 50 10.49 -30.14 16.85
C ALA A 50 9.56 -29.17 17.60
N ALA A 51 8.65 -29.68 18.44
CA ALA A 51 7.74 -28.85 19.24
C ALA A 51 8.46 -27.95 20.26
N ILE A 52 9.57 -28.42 20.87
CA ILE A 52 10.35 -27.61 21.84
C ILE A 52 11.08 -26.50 21.11
N VAL A 53 11.75 -26.83 20.00
CA VAL A 53 12.49 -25.84 19.20
C VAL A 53 11.54 -24.82 18.57
N ALA A 54 10.34 -25.25 18.12
CA ALA A 54 9.29 -24.36 17.64
C ALA A 54 8.83 -23.36 18.71
N ARG A 55 8.64 -23.82 19.95
CA ARG A 55 8.28 -22.95 21.06
C ARG A 55 9.36 -21.93 21.37
N GLU A 56 10.63 -22.35 21.35
CA GLU A 56 11.73 -21.42 21.57
C GLU A 56 11.86 -20.41 20.42
N LEU A 57 11.64 -20.83 19.17
CA LEU A 57 11.56 -19.92 18.04
C LEU A 57 10.44 -18.88 18.21
N ALA A 58 9.27 -19.30 18.70
CA ALA A 58 8.17 -18.40 19.03
C ALA A 58 8.56 -17.37 20.11
N GLU A 59 9.30 -17.79 21.14
CA GLU A 59 9.79 -16.88 22.18
C GLU A 59 10.84 -15.89 21.65
N GLN A 60 11.80 -16.34 20.83
CA GLN A 60 12.82 -15.45 20.24
C GLN A 60 12.20 -14.39 19.32
N THR A 61 11.16 -14.77 18.58
CA THR A 61 10.47 -13.85 17.66
C THR A 61 9.59 -12.81 18.34
N LYS A 62 9.39 -12.88 19.67
CA LYS A 62 8.80 -11.79 20.45
C LYS A 62 9.72 -10.58 20.57
N GLY A 63 11.02 -10.74 20.32
CA GLY A 63 11.99 -9.65 20.34
C GLY A 63 11.89 -8.72 19.13
N LEU A 64 12.84 -7.79 19.04
CA LEU A 64 13.02 -6.98 17.83
C LEU A 64 13.63 -7.85 16.72
N LEU A 65 12.93 -7.93 15.58
CA LEU A 65 13.41 -8.67 14.41
C LEU A 65 14.28 -7.79 13.51
N ARG A 66 15.37 -8.36 13.01
CA ARG A 66 16.22 -7.80 11.96
C ARG A 66 15.81 -8.34 10.59
N PRO A 67 16.22 -7.71 9.48
CA PRO A 67 15.80 -8.14 8.15
C PRO A 67 16.11 -9.60 7.86
N GLY A 68 17.30 -10.09 8.22
CA GLY A 68 17.68 -11.50 8.05
C GLY A 68 17.06 -12.47 9.06
N ASP A 69 16.45 -11.98 10.14
CA ASP A 69 15.75 -12.84 11.10
C ASP A 69 14.45 -13.40 10.50
N VAL A 70 13.75 -12.61 9.67
CA VAL A 70 12.53 -13.01 8.97
C VAL A 70 12.76 -14.26 8.09
N PRO A 71 13.65 -14.25 7.08
CA PRO A 71 13.89 -15.41 6.24
C PRO A 71 14.44 -16.60 7.02
N SER A 72 15.25 -16.35 8.05
CA SER A 72 15.81 -17.40 8.90
C SER A 72 14.75 -18.08 9.76
N THR A 73 13.78 -17.32 10.28
CA THR A 73 12.64 -17.83 11.05
C THR A 73 11.75 -18.71 10.17
N VAL A 74 11.36 -18.21 8.99
CA VAL A 74 10.50 -18.96 8.05
C VAL A 74 11.20 -20.24 7.60
N ARG A 75 12.51 -20.18 7.30
CA ARG A 75 13.31 -21.37 6.96
C ARG A 75 13.38 -22.37 8.12
N ALA A 76 13.59 -21.91 9.35
CA ALA A 76 13.61 -22.77 10.52
C ALA A 76 12.25 -23.45 10.73
N MET A 77 11.15 -22.73 10.57
CA MET A 77 9.80 -23.31 10.62
C MET A 77 9.60 -24.42 9.60
N ALA A 78 9.99 -24.19 8.33
CA ALA A 78 9.91 -25.21 7.29
C ALA A 78 10.72 -26.47 7.65
N GLN A 79 11.94 -26.30 8.18
CA GLN A 79 12.76 -27.42 8.67
C GLN A 79 12.13 -28.14 9.87
N LEU A 80 11.44 -27.42 10.76
CA LEU A 80 10.75 -28.02 11.90
C LEU A 80 9.54 -28.86 11.47
N VAL A 81 8.83 -28.49 10.40
CA VAL A 81 7.75 -29.32 9.84
C VAL A 81 8.31 -30.67 9.36
N GLU A 82 9.42 -30.65 8.63
CA GLU A 82 10.09 -31.88 8.15
C GLU A 82 10.62 -32.72 9.32
N LEU A 83 11.23 -32.08 10.31
CA LEU A 83 11.71 -32.76 11.52
C LEU A 83 10.56 -33.39 12.31
N LEU A 84 9.42 -32.69 12.42
CA LEU A 84 8.23 -33.22 13.07
C LEU A 84 7.71 -34.45 12.32
N ASP A 85 7.62 -34.43 10.99
CA ASP A 85 7.19 -35.61 10.22
C ASP A 85 8.10 -36.82 10.49
N VAL A 86 9.42 -36.64 10.46
CA VAL A 86 10.38 -37.72 10.82
C VAL A 86 10.14 -38.24 12.25
N GLN A 87 9.90 -37.34 13.21
CA GLN A 87 9.61 -37.71 14.60
C GLN A 87 8.28 -38.48 14.73
N LEU A 88 7.26 -38.10 13.97
CA LEU A 88 5.95 -38.77 13.96
C LEU A 88 6.02 -40.15 13.30
N ARG A 89 6.82 -40.33 12.25
CA ARG A 89 7.06 -41.64 11.62
C ARG A 89 7.64 -42.65 12.61
N ASN A 90 8.55 -42.21 13.48
CA ASN A 90 9.11 -43.05 14.56
C ASN A 90 8.06 -43.43 15.62
N LEU A 91 6.97 -42.69 15.72
CA LEU A 91 5.83 -42.96 16.61
C LEU A 91 4.70 -43.73 15.91
N THR A 92 4.92 -44.27 14.72
CA THR A 92 3.92 -45.10 14.04
C THR A 92 3.71 -46.42 14.81
N PRO A 93 2.46 -46.82 15.09
CA PRO A 93 2.17 -48.13 15.68
C PRO A 93 2.68 -49.25 14.77
N GLY A 94 3.44 -50.18 15.34
CA GLY A 94 3.91 -51.37 14.62
C GLY A 94 2.98 -52.57 14.86
N GLY A 95 2.99 -53.55 13.96
CA GLY A 95 2.15 -54.76 14.08
C GLY A 95 2.41 -55.63 15.32
N LYS A 96 3.51 -55.37 16.06
CA LYS A 96 3.83 -56.05 17.33
C LYS A 96 3.43 -55.25 18.58
N ASP A 97 2.90 -54.03 18.43
CA ASP A 97 2.51 -53.20 19.57
C ASP A 97 1.15 -53.66 20.14
N SER A 98 1.02 -53.64 21.48
CA SER A 98 -0.28 -53.85 22.12
C SER A 98 -1.24 -52.70 21.78
N ALA A 99 -2.55 -52.93 21.91
CA ALA A 99 -3.57 -51.89 21.69
C ALA A 99 -3.30 -50.64 22.55
N ALA A 100 -2.96 -50.82 23.83
CA ALA A 100 -2.63 -49.72 24.73
C ALA A 100 -1.37 -48.94 24.30
N ARG A 101 -0.32 -49.64 23.84
CA ARG A 101 0.90 -48.99 23.36
C ARG A 101 0.66 -48.22 22.05
N SER A 102 -0.15 -48.79 21.16
CA SER A 102 -0.55 -48.14 19.91
C SER A 102 -1.34 -46.86 20.18
N LEU A 103 -2.31 -46.91 21.10
CA LEU A 103 -3.08 -45.73 21.50
C LEU A 103 -2.20 -44.64 22.11
N ASN A 104 -1.28 -45.00 23.01
CA ASN A 104 -0.33 -44.05 23.61
C ASN A 104 0.55 -43.38 22.56
N LYS A 105 1.02 -44.13 21.56
CA LYS A 105 1.78 -43.59 20.43
C LYS A 105 0.96 -42.57 19.63
N LEU A 106 -0.29 -42.90 19.30
CA LEU A 106 -1.17 -41.99 18.56
C LEU A 106 -1.52 -40.73 19.36
N GLN A 107 -1.82 -40.85 20.66
CA GLN A 107 -2.03 -39.70 21.54
C GLN A 107 -0.79 -38.80 21.63
N LYS A 108 0.42 -39.40 21.67
CA LYS A 108 1.67 -38.64 21.65
C LYS A 108 1.87 -37.89 20.33
N ARG A 109 1.50 -38.51 19.20
CA ARG A 109 1.53 -37.86 17.88
C ARG A 109 0.61 -36.64 17.84
N GLU A 110 -0.66 -36.80 18.23
CA GLU A 110 -1.63 -35.70 18.28
C GLU A 110 -1.14 -34.55 19.16
N ARG A 111 -0.69 -34.88 20.40
CA ARG A 111 -0.20 -33.87 21.35
C ARG A 111 1.01 -33.11 20.82
N SER A 112 1.95 -33.81 20.18
CA SER A 112 3.14 -33.18 19.58
C SER A 112 2.76 -32.23 18.44
N CYS A 113 1.78 -32.61 17.61
CA CYS A 113 1.29 -31.76 16.52
C CYS A 113 0.58 -30.52 17.05
N ARG A 114 -0.28 -30.66 18.07
CA ARG A 114 -0.98 -29.52 18.70
C ARG A 114 0.01 -28.49 19.25
N PHE A 115 1.00 -28.94 20.04
CA PHE A 115 2.02 -28.03 20.57
C PHE A 115 2.86 -27.37 19.49
N PHE A 116 3.20 -28.11 18.43
CA PHE A 116 3.92 -27.55 17.30
C PHE A 116 3.10 -26.47 16.58
N VAL A 117 1.82 -26.75 16.27
CA VAL A 117 0.94 -25.81 15.58
C VAL A 117 0.72 -24.55 16.41
N GLN A 118 0.52 -24.67 17.72
CA GLN A 118 0.39 -23.52 18.62
C GLN A 118 1.63 -22.61 18.56
N ALA A 119 2.84 -23.19 18.67
CA ALA A 119 4.08 -22.44 18.58
C ALA A 119 4.33 -21.84 17.18
N MET A 120 3.93 -22.56 16.13
CA MET A 120 3.98 -22.09 14.75
C MET A 120 3.09 -20.86 14.55
N VAL A 121 1.84 -20.91 15.02
CA VAL A 121 0.89 -19.80 14.95
C VAL A 121 1.40 -18.59 15.73
N GLU A 122 1.97 -18.80 16.92
CA GLU A 122 2.58 -17.72 17.70
C GLU A 122 3.77 -17.07 16.96
N THR A 123 4.62 -17.88 16.32
CA THR A 123 5.72 -17.38 15.48
C THR A 123 5.20 -16.56 14.31
N VAL A 124 4.18 -17.04 13.60
CA VAL A 124 3.56 -16.31 12.47
C VAL A 124 2.92 -15.02 12.95
N ASN A 125 2.24 -15.04 14.10
CA ASN A 125 1.67 -13.86 14.72
C ASN A 125 2.76 -12.80 14.95
N ASN A 126 3.90 -13.19 15.51
CA ASN A 126 5.02 -12.28 15.75
C ASN A 126 5.61 -11.70 14.45
N LEU A 127 5.76 -12.52 13.40
CA LEU A 127 6.27 -12.10 12.09
C LEU A 127 5.31 -11.12 11.37
N LEU A 128 4.01 -11.19 11.63
CA LEU A 128 2.99 -10.37 10.97
C LEU A 128 2.52 -9.16 11.80
N GLN A 129 3.10 -8.95 12.98
CA GLN A 129 2.84 -7.77 13.80
C GLN A 129 3.39 -6.49 13.15
N PRO A 130 2.78 -5.31 13.41
CA PRO A 130 3.24 -4.03 12.88
C PRO A 130 4.72 -3.72 13.16
N ARG A 131 5.25 -4.14 14.32
CA ARG A 131 6.66 -3.96 14.68
C ARG A 131 7.64 -4.74 13.77
N ALA A 132 7.21 -5.88 13.24
CA ALA A 132 8.01 -6.70 12.34
C ALA A 132 8.03 -6.13 10.91
N GLN A 133 7.08 -5.24 10.57
CA GLN A 133 6.98 -4.66 9.24
C GLN A 133 8.24 -3.90 8.81
N ALA A 134 8.95 -3.28 9.76
CA ALA A 134 10.23 -2.62 9.48
C ALA A 134 11.31 -3.61 9.01
N ALA A 135 11.34 -4.83 9.57
CA ALA A 135 12.27 -5.88 9.16
C ALA A 135 11.92 -6.42 7.76
N TRP A 136 10.62 -6.64 7.49
CA TRP A 136 10.15 -7.06 6.18
C TRP A 136 10.44 -6.04 5.08
N ARG A 137 10.16 -4.74 5.33
CA ARG A 137 10.33 -3.68 4.32
C ARG A 137 11.79 -3.42 3.94
N GLN A 138 12.75 -3.82 4.77
CA GLN A 138 14.18 -3.73 4.46
C GLN A 138 14.69 -4.91 3.62
N LEU A 139 13.86 -5.94 3.39
CA LEU A 139 14.18 -7.00 2.45
C LEU A 139 13.88 -6.54 1.02
N PRO A 140 14.64 -6.99 0.00
CA PRO A 140 14.26 -6.80 -1.39
C PRO A 140 12.86 -7.35 -1.69
N THR A 141 12.12 -6.74 -2.62
CA THR A 141 10.73 -7.14 -2.95
C THR A 141 10.62 -8.63 -3.34
N GLY A 142 11.60 -9.14 -4.10
CA GLY A 142 11.67 -10.56 -4.46
C GLY A 142 11.85 -11.49 -3.25
N GLU A 143 12.62 -11.08 -2.24
CA GLU A 143 12.81 -11.85 -1.01
C GLU A 143 11.56 -11.77 -0.12
N GLN A 144 10.92 -10.59 0.00
CA GLN A 144 9.63 -10.45 0.70
C GLN A 144 8.59 -11.43 0.16
N LEU A 145 8.42 -11.43 -1.16
CA LEU A 145 7.48 -12.33 -1.85
C LEU A 145 7.82 -13.80 -1.62
N ARG A 146 9.10 -14.17 -1.74
CA ARG A 146 9.56 -15.55 -1.55
C ARG A 146 9.27 -16.05 -0.14
N TRP A 147 9.63 -15.28 0.89
CA TRP A 147 9.47 -15.70 2.29
C TRP A 147 8.03 -15.61 2.76
N ALA A 148 7.22 -14.67 2.26
CA ALA A 148 5.78 -14.65 2.48
C ALA A 148 5.08 -15.88 1.85
N THR A 149 5.48 -16.26 0.63
CA THR A 149 4.98 -17.47 -0.03
C THR A 149 5.41 -18.75 0.70
N THR A 150 6.67 -18.81 1.14
CA THR A 150 7.18 -19.95 1.93
C THR A 150 6.44 -20.06 3.27
N LEU A 151 6.10 -18.93 3.90
CA LEU A 151 5.33 -18.90 5.14
C LEU A 151 3.91 -19.46 4.94
N LEU A 152 3.22 -19.11 3.83
CA LEU A 152 1.92 -19.69 3.46
C LEU A 152 2.01 -21.22 3.35
N ASP A 153 2.95 -21.72 2.54
CA ASP A 153 3.14 -23.15 2.29
C ASP A 153 3.50 -23.91 3.57
N THR A 154 4.34 -23.32 4.42
CA THR A 154 4.78 -23.91 5.69
C THR A 154 3.63 -24.03 6.70
N VAL A 155 2.79 -23.00 6.83
CA VAL A 155 1.63 -23.04 7.74
C VAL A 155 0.61 -24.05 7.26
N GLU A 156 0.32 -24.10 5.96
CA GLU A 156 -0.54 -25.13 5.37
C GLU A 156 0.02 -26.54 5.66
N ALA A 157 1.33 -26.73 5.47
CA ALA A 157 1.97 -28.00 5.75
C ALA A 157 1.85 -28.42 7.22
N GLY A 158 2.11 -27.51 8.16
CA GLY A 158 1.95 -27.75 9.59
C GLY A 158 0.51 -28.02 10.00
N ALA A 159 -0.46 -27.33 9.39
CA ALA A 159 -1.88 -27.53 9.63
C ALA A 159 -2.33 -28.94 9.22
N PHE A 160 -1.93 -29.41 8.04
CA PHE A 160 -2.25 -30.79 7.62
C PHE A 160 -1.51 -31.86 8.43
N MET A 161 -0.30 -31.57 8.92
CA MET A 161 0.35 -32.47 9.89
C MET A 161 -0.49 -32.64 11.15
N LEU A 162 -1.15 -31.60 11.65
CA LEU A 162 -2.12 -31.77 12.73
C LEU A 162 -3.37 -32.54 12.27
N ALA A 163 -3.97 -32.18 11.14
CA ALA A 163 -5.19 -32.81 10.62
C ALA A 163 -5.03 -34.34 10.44
N ASP A 164 -3.87 -34.78 9.96
CA ASP A 164 -3.54 -36.20 9.74
C ASP A 164 -3.36 -36.98 11.05
N ASN A 165 -3.10 -36.29 12.16
CA ASN A 165 -2.77 -36.87 13.46
C ASN A 165 -3.86 -36.68 14.53
N LEU A 166 -5.00 -36.05 14.21
CA LEU A 166 -6.17 -35.99 15.10
C LEU A 166 -6.76 -37.39 15.29
N LEU A 167 -6.96 -37.84 16.54
CA LEU A 167 -7.45 -39.20 16.82
C LEU A 167 -8.91 -39.46 16.42
N LYS A 168 -9.75 -38.42 16.55
CA LYS A 168 -11.20 -38.48 16.33
C LYS A 168 -11.63 -37.29 15.48
N THR A 169 -12.91 -37.26 15.13
CA THR A 169 -13.53 -36.06 14.56
C THR A 169 -13.40 -34.92 15.54
N ASP A 170 -12.62 -33.91 15.18
CA ASP A 170 -12.29 -32.78 16.05
C ASP A 170 -11.94 -31.56 15.22
N THR A 171 -12.10 -30.39 15.82
CA THR A 171 -11.76 -29.09 15.24
C THR A 171 -10.87 -28.34 16.21
N VAL A 172 -9.71 -27.91 15.74
CA VAL A 172 -8.69 -27.21 16.53
C VAL A 172 -8.56 -25.80 15.98
N GLN A 173 -8.74 -24.81 16.85
CA GLN A 173 -8.63 -23.40 16.51
C GLN A 173 -7.48 -22.77 17.28
N GLU A 174 -6.64 -22.02 16.58
CA GLU A 174 -5.59 -21.19 17.15
C GLU A 174 -5.78 -19.77 16.61
N ILE A 175 -6.20 -18.86 17.48
CA ILE A 175 -6.63 -17.50 17.12
C ILE A 175 -5.69 -16.49 17.78
N THR A 176 -5.09 -15.62 16.97
CA THR A 176 -4.29 -14.48 17.44
C THR A 176 -4.67 -13.21 16.68
N ASP A 177 -4.00 -12.08 16.97
CA ASP A 177 -4.32 -10.78 16.36
C ASP A 177 -4.05 -10.69 14.85
N ASN A 178 -3.07 -11.45 14.34
CA ASN A 178 -2.58 -11.35 12.95
C ASN A 178 -2.74 -12.64 12.14
N ILE A 179 -3.07 -13.77 12.79
CA ILE A 179 -3.35 -15.05 12.16
C ILE A 179 -4.49 -15.77 12.90
N GLN A 180 -5.42 -16.35 12.16
CA GLN A 180 -6.40 -17.30 12.68
C GLN A 180 -6.26 -18.59 11.90
N LEU A 181 -6.09 -19.71 12.60
CA LEU A 181 -5.94 -21.03 12.02
C LEU A 181 -7.03 -21.95 12.57
N GLU A 182 -7.76 -22.62 11.69
CA GLU A 182 -8.67 -23.70 12.03
C GLU A 182 -8.29 -24.96 11.27
N VAL A 183 -8.08 -26.05 12.00
CA VAL A 183 -7.75 -27.37 11.45
C VAL A 183 -8.81 -28.34 11.89
N ALA A 184 -9.44 -29.04 10.95
CA ALA A 184 -10.46 -30.01 11.30
C ALA A 184 -10.27 -31.35 10.59
N ARG A 185 -10.67 -32.40 11.32
CA ARG A 185 -10.96 -33.73 10.80
C ARG A 185 -12.44 -33.98 11.05
N LEU A 186 -13.22 -34.09 9.99
CA LEU A 186 -14.68 -34.28 10.07
C LEU A 186 -15.08 -35.60 9.42
N SER A 187 -16.17 -36.21 9.90
CA SER A 187 -16.79 -37.33 9.21
C SER A 187 -17.64 -36.81 8.06
N THR A 188 -17.57 -37.47 6.91
CA THR A 188 -18.42 -37.18 5.75
C THR A 188 -19.66 -38.07 5.67
N GLU A 189 -19.82 -38.98 6.64
CA GLU A 189 -20.98 -39.84 6.76
C GLU A 189 -22.13 -39.10 7.46
N GLY A 190 -23.31 -39.05 6.83
CA GLY A 190 -24.51 -38.44 7.38
C GLY A 190 -24.85 -37.04 6.82
N ASN A 191 -25.57 -36.25 7.62
CA ASN A 191 -26.01 -34.91 7.27
C ASN A 191 -24.96 -33.87 7.70
N LEU A 192 -24.10 -33.49 6.75
CA LEU A 192 -23.20 -32.36 6.87
C LEU A 192 -23.96 -31.05 6.64
N ALA A 193 -23.66 -30.04 7.45
CA ALA A 193 -24.06 -28.65 7.20
C ALA A 193 -22.95 -27.92 6.43
N ASP A 194 -23.30 -26.77 5.86
CA ASP A 194 -22.32 -25.87 5.28
C ASP A 194 -21.37 -25.37 6.38
N LEU A 195 -20.10 -25.26 6.02
CA LEU A 195 -19.06 -24.89 6.96
C LEU A 195 -18.59 -23.46 6.69
N THR A 196 -18.55 -22.64 7.73
CA THR A 196 -18.14 -21.24 7.65
C THR A 196 -16.94 -21.00 8.59
N PHE A 197 -15.89 -20.39 8.06
CA PHE A 197 -14.70 -20.00 8.80
C PHE A 197 -14.43 -18.49 8.68
N PRO A 198 -14.03 -17.80 9.76
CA PRO A 198 -14.11 -18.23 11.16
C PRO A 198 -15.56 -18.39 11.62
N GLN A 199 -15.80 -19.23 12.63
CA GLN A 199 -17.15 -19.47 13.18
C GLN A 199 -17.81 -18.22 13.79
N SER A 200 -17.01 -17.19 14.07
CA SER A 200 -17.50 -15.91 14.55
C SER A 200 -17.24 -14.83 13.50
N GLU A 201 -18.30 -14.22 12.98
CA GLU A 201 -18.23 -13.08 12.04
C GLU A 201 -17.76 -11.77 12.69
N LEU A 202 -17.20 -11.83 13.92
CA LEU A 202 -16.76 -10.68 14.73
C LEU A 202 -15.82 -9.70 14.00
N HIS A 203 -15.22 -10.10 12.87
CA HIS A 203 -14.32 -9.28 12.06
C HIS A 203 -14.76 -9.04 10.60
N GLY A 204 -15.96 -9.49 10.21
CA GLY A 204 -16.50 -9.28 8.85
C GLY A 204 -15.75 -10.02 7.73
N ASN A 205 -14.88 -10.98 8.09
CA ASN A 205 -14.23 -11.87 7.14
C ASN A 205 -14.83 -13.28 7.31
N SER A 206 -15.18 -13.95 6.21
CA SER A 206 -15.68 -15.31 6.22
C SER A 206 -15.37 -16.04 4.91
N ILE A 207 -15.25 -17.37 4.98
CA ILE A 207 -15.21 -18.27 3.83
C ILE A 207 -16.14 -19.45 4.11
N GLN A 208 -16.99 -19.77 3.14
CA GLN A 208 -18.02 -20.79 3.26
C GLN A 208 -17.79 -21.90 2.24
N LEU A 209 -17.80 -23.15 2.72
CA LEU A 209 -17.81 -24.36 1.90
C LEU A 209 -19.13 -25.09 2.06
N SER A 210 -19.68 -25.54 0.92
CA SER A 210 -20.93 -26.28 0.91
C SER A 210 -20.78 -27.72 1.41
N ALA A 211 -21.82 -28.24 2.03
CA ALA A 211 -21.86 -29.64 2.49
C ALA A 211 -21.65 -30.64 1.35
N SER A 212 -22.09 -30.33 0.13
CA SER A 212 -21.88 -31.16 -1.07
C SER A 212 -20.40 -31.26 -1.43
N THR A 213 -19.66 -30.14 -1.37
CA THR A 213 -18.21 -30.09 -1.56
C THR A 213 -17.49 -30.96 -0.54
N LEU A 214 -17.89 -30.89 0.73
CA LEU A 214 -17.31 -31.71 1.80
C LEU A 214 -17.55 -33.21 1.58
N LYS A 215 -18.75 -33.59 1.10
CA LYS A 215 -19.07 -34.99 0.76
C LYS A 215 -18.29 -35.49 -0.45
N GLN A 216 -18.18 -34.66 -1.50
CA GLN A 216 -17.51 -35.03 -2.76
C GLN A 216 -16.02 -35.27 -2.58
N HIS A 217 -15.36 -34.44 -1.77
CA HIS A 217 -13.92 -34.54 -1.50
C HIS A 217 -13.57 -35.39 -0.28
N GLY A 218 -14.57 -35.97 0.40
CA GLY A 218 -14.35 -36.92 1.50
C GLY A 218 -13.63 -38.19 1.04
N LYS A 219 -12.66 -38.67 1.83
CA LYS A 219 -11.94 -39.92 1.62
C LYS A 219 -12.12 -40.84 2.81
N ASN A 220 -12.52 -42.09 2.55
CA ASN A 220 -12.75 -43.10 3.60
C ASN A 220 -13.74 -42.64 4.69
N GLY A 221 -14.81 -41.92 4.31
CA GLY A 221 -15.81 -41.42 5.26
C GLY A 221 -15.35 -40.23 6.10
N GLU A 222 -14.21 -39.61 5.77
CA GLU A 222 -13.65 -38.47 6.48
C GLU A 222 -13.09 -37.40 5.55
N ILE A 223 -12.97 -36.18 6.05
CA ILE A 223 -12.35 -35.06 5.35
C ILE A 223 -11.40 -34.31 6.29
N ARG A 224 -10.26 -33.88 5.75
CA ARG A 224 -9.27 -33.07 6.44
C ARG A 224 -9.19 -31.71 5.79
N MET A 225 -9.30 -30.68 6.60
CA MET A 225 -9.36 -29.30 6.13
C MET A 225 -8.52 -28.38 7.01
N ALA A 226 -7.99 -27.34 6.37
CA ALA A 226 -7.30 -26.25 7.03
C ALA A 226 -7.82 -24.92 6.48
N PHE A 227 -8.16 -24.02 7.38
CA PHE A 227 -8.48 -22.63 7.06
C PHE A 227 -7.51 -21.71 7.77
N VAL A 228 -7.05 -20.68 7.04
CA VAL A 228 -6.14 -19.70 7.62
C VAL A 228 -6.54 -18.30 7.19
N LEU A 229 -6.59 -17.36 8.12
CA LEU A 229 -6.78 -15.94 7.85
C LEU A 229 -5.53 -15.17 8.28
N TYR A 230 -4.86 -14.51 7.35
CA TYR A 230 -3.70 -13.66 7.63
C TYR A 230 -4.06 -12.19 7.44
N ARG A 231 -3.87 -11.39 8.49
CA ARG A 231 -4.30 -9.98 8.46
C ARG A 231 -3.46 -9.09 7.54
N ASN A 232 -2.13 -9.20 7.64
CA ASN A 232 -1.19 -8.26 7.00
C ASN A 232 -0.25 -8.89 5.95
N LEU A 233 -0.38 -10.20 5.72
CA LEU A 233 0.54 -10.94 4.85
C LEU A 233 0.49 -10.46 3.39
N GLY A 234 -0.68 -9.99 2.92
CA GLY A 234 -0.87 -9.49 1.57
C GLY A 234 0.06 -8.34 1.19
N SER A 235 0.55 -7.57 2.16
CA SER A 235 1.48 -6.45 1.92
C SER A 235 2.87 -6.89 1.44
N TYR A 236 3.24 -8.16 1.64
CA TYR A 236 4.54 -8.72 1.22
C TYR A 236 4.43 -9.55 -0.06
N LEU A 237 3.23 -9.72 -0.60
CA LEU A 237 2.97 -10.45 -1.85
C LEU A 237 2.81 -9.42 -2.98
N SER A 238 3.82 -9.34 -3.85
CA SER A 238 3.89 -8.33 -4.93
C SER A 238 2.70 -8.41 -5.90
N THR A 239 2.27 -7.23 -6.37
CA THR A 239 1.19 -7.04 -7.36
C THR A 239 1.72 -6.75 -8.77
N GLU A 240 3.05 -6.73 -8.98
CA GLU A 240 3.68 -6.35 -10.27
C GLU A 240 3.21 -7.19 -11.48
N ASN A 241 2.92 -8.47 -11.28
CA ASN A 241 2.49 -9.40 -12.34
C ASN A 241 1.03 -9.85 -12.17
N ALA A 242 0.20 -9.06 -11.46
CA ALA A 242 -1.17 -9.44 -11.17
C ALA A 242 -2.06 -9.41 -12.44
N SER A 243 -2.85 -10.45 -12.69
CA SER A 243 -3.79 -10.49 -13.83
C SER A 243 -5.12 -9.79 -13.50
N VAL A 244 -5.03 -8.49 -13.20
CA VAL A 244 -6.17 -7.67 -12.78
C VAL A 244 -6.98 -7.21 -14.00
N GLY A 245 -8.29 -7.43 -13.98
CA GLY A 245 -9.21 -6.85 -14.95
C GLY A 245 -9.52 -5.41 -14.57
N LEU A 246 -8.81 -4.44 -15.15
CA LEU A 246 -9.24 -3.05 -15.07
C LEU A 246 -10.44 -2.87 -16.00
N GLY A 247 -11.60 -2.49 -15.44
CA GLY A 247 -12.80 -2.21 -16.23
C GLY A 247 -12.53 -1.17 -17.31
N SER A 248 -13.28 -1.24 -18.42
CA SER A 248 -13.06 -0.48 -19.67
C SER A 248 -12.99 1.05 -19.55
N GLU A 249 -13.18 1.63 -18.36
CA GLU A 249 -13.06 3.07 -18.08
C GLU A 249 -11.74 3.46 -17.39
N ALA A 250 -10.91 2.49 -16.96
CA ALA A 250 -9.64 2.75 -16.29
C ALA A 250 -8.46 2.85 -17.27
N VAL A 251 -8.60 3.71 -18.29
CA VAL A 251 -7.54 4.08 -19.24
C VAL A 251 -6.76 5.29 -18.70
N TYR A 252 -6.27 5.22 -17.47
CA TYR A 252 -5.34 6.22 -16.94
C TYR A 252 -4.06 5.52 -16.42
N PRO A 253 -2.86 6.00 -16.79
CA PRO A 253 -1.59 5.31 -16.53
C PRO A 253 -1.11 5.35 -15.07
N ASN A 254 -1.93 5.81 -14.11
CA ASN A 254 -1.51 6.14 -12.74
C ASN A 254 -2.22 5.32 -11.64
N TYR A 255 -2.75 4.13 -11.93
CA TYR A 255 -3.28 3.25 -10.88
C TYR A 255 -2.19 2.31 -10.37
N SER A 256 -1.96 2.28 -9.04
CA SER A 256 -1.19 1.22 -8.39
C SER A 256 -2.15 0.19 -7.83
N VAL A 257 -1.84 -1.10 -8.01
CA VAL A 257 -2.65 -2.18 -7.47
C VAL A 257 -2.08 -2.58 -6.13
N ILE A 258 -2.91 -2.58 -5.10
CA ILE A 258 -2.54 -3.04 -3.75
C ILE A 258 -3.44 -4.20 -3.32
N VAL A 259 -2.93 -5.06 -2.44
CA VAL A 259 -3.75 -6.06 -1.75
C VAL A 259 -4.48 -5.36 -0.62
N ASN A 260 -5.79 -5.13 -0.78
CA ASN A 260 -6.60 -4.33 0.14
C ASN A 260 -7.49 -5.19 1.06
N SER A 261 -7.11 -6.45 1.31
CA SER A 261 -7.80 -7.34 2.24
C SER A 261 -6.81 -8.22 3.00
N PRO A 262 -7.25 -8.85 4.11
CA PRO A 262 -6.60 -10.05 4.63
C PRO A 262 -6.48 -11.13 3.54
N VAL A 263 -5.49 -12.02 3.69
CA VAL A 263 -5.37 -13.23 2.87
C VAL A 263 -6.12 -14.34 3.58
N ILE A 264 -7.10 -14.94 2.91
CA ILE A 264 -7.90 -16.05 3.44
C ILE A 264 -7.62 -17.32 2.63
N THR A 265 -7.22 -18.38 3.31
CA THR A 265 -6.83 -19.65 2.71
C THR A 265 -7.80 -20.73 3.13
N ALA A 266 -8.20 -21.56 2.18
CA ALA A 266 -8.95 -22.79 2.43
C ALA A 266 -8.29 -23.91 1.65
N SER A 267 -8.04 -25.04 2.30
CA SER A 267 -7.53 -26.24 1.65
C SER A 267 -8.15 -27.51 2.24
N ILE A 268 -8.38 -28.47 1.35
CA ILE A 268 -8.92 -29.81 1.66
C ILE A 268 -7.93 -30.82 1.14
N ASN A 269 -7.64 -31.86 1.92
CA ASN A 269 -6.82 -33.02 1.55
C ASN A 269 -5.60 -32.65 0.68
N LYS A 270 -4.45 -32.36 1.32
CA LYS A 270 -3.17 -31.85 0.76
C LYS A 270 -2.51 -32.70 -0.34
N GLU A 271 -3.22 -33.07 -1.39
CA GLU A 271 -2.73 -33.91 -2.50
C GLU A 271 -2.36 -33.08 -3.73
N SER A 272 -2.93 -31.90 -3.89
CA SER A 272 -2.64 -30.99 -5.00
C SER A 272 -2.65 -29.54 -4.53
N ASN A 273 -1.98 -28.66 -5.30
CA ASN A 273 -1.92 -27.23 -4.97
C ASN A 273 -3.23 -26.49 -5.25
N LYS A 274 -4.11 -27.07 -6.07
CA LYS A 274 -5.37 -26.46 -6.50
C LYS A 274 -6.41 -27.57 -6.62
N VAL A 275 -7.35 -27.59 -5.68
CA VAL A 275 -8.49 -28.52 -5.70
C VAL A 275 -9.66 -27.80 -6.37
N TYR A 276 -10.15 -28.33 -7.49
CA TYR A 276 -11.31 -27.76 -8.19
C TYR A 276 -12.62 -28.22 -7.53
N LEU A 277 -13.58 -27.31 -7.45
CA LEU A 277 -14.88 -27.52 -6.83
C LEU A 277 -15.99 -27.47 -7.86
N SER A 278 -16.98 -28.36 -7.73
CA SER A 278 -18.20 -28.32 -8.53
C SER A 278 -19.13 -27.18 -8.09
N GLU A 279 -19.19 -26.93 -6.79
CA GLU A 279 -19.82 -25.74 -6.22
C GLU A 279 -18.74 -24.76 -5.77
N PRO A 280 -18.79 -23.48 -6.16
CA PRO A 280 -17.73 -22.54 -5.87
C PRO A 280 -17.67 -22.17 -4.39
N VAL A 281 -16.45 -21.98 -3.88
CA VAL A 281 -16.24 -21.41 -2.55
C VAL A 281 -16.61 -19.93 -2.57
N VAL A 282 -17.34 -19.48 -1.54
CA VAL A 282 -17.73 -18.07 -1.38
C VAL A 282 -16.99 -17.51 -0.18
N PHE A 283 -16.32 -16.38 -0.35
CA PHE A 283 -15.65 -15.68 0.74
C PHE A 283 -16.00 -14.20 0.73
N THR A 284 -16.13 -13.63 1.92
CA THR A 284 -16.32 -12.21 2.16
C THR A 284 -15.16 -11.70 2.97
N VAL A 285 -14.55 -10.60 2.54
CA VAL A 285 -13.42 -9.98 3.26
C VAL A 285 -13.63 -8.49 3.44
N LYS A 286 -13.17 -7.99 4.58
CA LYS A 286 -13.18 -6.56 4.91
C LYS A 286 -11.98 -5.86 4.28
N HIS A 287 -12.23 -4.67 3.74
CA HIS A 287 -11.19 -3.81 3.19
C HIS A 287 -10.26 -3.26 4.29
N LEU A 288 -8.95 -3.25 4.03
CA LEU A 288 -7.95 -2.68 4.95
C LEU A 288 -7.96 -1.13 4.90
N GLN A 289 -8.18 -0.58 3.71
CA GLN A 289 -8.30 0.85 3.43
C GLN A 289 -9.64 1.14 2.76
N HIS A 290 -10.29 2.23 3.18
CA HIS A 290 -11.52 2.72 2.57
C HIS A 290 -11.13 3.81 1.56
N SER A 291 -11.36 3.60 0.26
CA SER A 291 -11.23 4.68 -0.74
C SER A 291 -12.56 5.44 -0.83
N GLU A 292 -12.51 6.77 -0.94
CA GLU A 292 -13.73 7.57 -1.12
C GLU A 292 -14.13 7.69 -2.61
N GLU A 293 -13.15 7.55 -3.52
CA GLU A 293 -13.35 7.66 -4.96
C GLU A 293 -12.73 6.45 -5.68
N ASN A 294 -13.54 5.78 -6.50
CA ASN A 294 -13.22 4.63 -7.36
C ASN A 294 -12.91 3.30 -6.63
N PHE A 295 -13.90 2.40 -6.63
CA PHE A 295 -13.77 1.01 -6.18
C PHE A 295 -13.66 0.10 -7.41
N ASN A 296 -12.47 -0.43 -7.69
CA ASN A 296 -12.34 -1.57 -8.61
C ASN A 296 -11.71 -2.78 -7.88
N PRO A 297 -12.50 -3.49 -7.06
CA PRO A 297 -12.03 -4.67 -6.35
C PRO A 297 -11.96 -5.86 -7.31
N ASN A 298 -10.84 -6.58 -7.26
CA ASN A 298 -10.59 -7.77 -8.05
C ASN A 298 -10.36 -8.98 -7.13
N CYS A 299 -11.31 -9.91 -7.17
CA CYS A 299 -11.21 -11.20 -6.51
C CYS A 299 -10.06 -12.01 -7.12
N SER A 300 -9.01 -12.26 -6.33
CA SER A 300 -7.79 -12.89 -6.82
C SER A 300 -7.32 -14.00 -5.88
N PHE A 301 -6.54 -14.93 -6.42
CA PHE A 301 -5.86 -15.96 -5.67
C PHE A 301 -4.35 -15.94 -5.92
N TRP A 302 -3.58 -16.41 -4.94
CA TRP A 302 -2.11 -16.47 -5.04
C TRP A 302 -1.67 -17.74 -5.77
N SER A 303 -1.20 -17.60 -7.02
CA SER A 303 -0.68 -18.69 -7.84
C SER A 303 0.84 -18.72 -7.74
N TYR A 304 1.40 -19.79 -7.14
CA TYR A 304 2.84 -19.90 -6.91
C TYR A 304 3.41 -21.27 -7.29
N SER A 305 4.72 -21.28 -7.56
CA SER A 305 5.50 -22.48 -7.83
C SER A 305 6.18 -22.97 -6.55
N LYS A 306 5.88 -24.21 -6.14
CA LYS A 306 6.53 -24.86 -4.97
C LYS A 306 8.05 -25.00 -5.09
N ARG A 307 8.61 -24.98 -6.31
CA ARG A 307 10.07 -25.10 -6.51
C ARG A 307 10.80 -23.80 -6.21
N SER A 308 10.29 -22.67 -6.68
CA SER A 308 10.94 -21.36 -6.55
C SER A 308 10.39 -20.55 -5.38
N MET A 309 9.24 -20.93 -4.83
CA MET A 309 8.43 -20.14 -3.89
C MET A 309 8.14 -18.72 -4.41
N MET A 310 8.04 -18.59 -5.73
CA MET A 310 7.65 -17.37 -6.43
C MET A 310 6.24 -17.54 -6.99
N GLY A 311 5.46 -16.45 -7.02
CA GLY A 311 4.08 -16.46 -7.49
C GLY A 311 3.60 -15.10 -7.94
N PHE A 312 2.33 -15.05 -8.33
CA PHE A 312 1.63 -13.85 -8.75
C PHE A 312 0.14 -13.97 -8.40
N TRP A 313 -0.54 -12.83 -8.28
CA TRP A 313 -1.99 -12.79 -8.09
C TRP A 313 -2.72 -13.05 -9.40
N SER A 314 -3.65 -14.00 -9.40
CA SER A 314 -4.47 -14.33 -10.57
C SER A 314 -5.96 -14.17 -10.28
N THR A 315 -6.71 -13.64 -11.24
CA THR A 315 -8.19 -13.54 -11.19
C THR A 315 -8.90 -14.73 -11.85
N GLN A 316 -8.13 -15.68 -12.41
CA GLN A 316 -8.70 -16.83 -13.12
C GLN A 316 -9.61 -17.66 -12.20
N ASP A 317 -10.73 -18.13 -12.74
CA ASP A 317 -11.70 -18.96 -12.02
C ASP A 317 -12.30 -18.32 -10.74
N CYS A 318 -12.17 -16.99 -10.60
CA CYS A 318 -12.74 -16.19 -9.54
C CYS A 318 -13.65 -15.10 -10.11
N ARG A 319 -14.76 -14.82 -9.41
CA ARG A 319 -15.77 -13.84 -9.82
C ARG A 319 -16.16 -12.96 -8.64
N LEU A 320 -16.35 -11.69 -8.92
CA LEU A 320 -16.95 -10.74 -7.98
C LEU A 320 -18.45 -11.02 -7.88
N LEU A 321 -18.96 -11.23 -6.67
CA LEU A 321 -20.40 -11.40 -6.44
C LEU A 321 -21.04 -10.08 -6.01
N ASP A 322 -20.49 -9.46 -4.98
CA ASP A 322 -20.98 -8.20 -4.43
C ASP A 322 -19.81 -7.39 -3.84
N THR A 323 -19.95 -6.08 -3.83
CA THR A 323 -18.96 -5.20 -3.21
C THR A 323 -19.61 -3.93 -2.65
N ASN A 324 -19.17 -3.57 -1.47
CA ASN A 324 -19.51 -2.33 -0.79
C ASN A 324 -18.21 -1.62 -0.38
N ARG A 325 -18.30 -0.39 0.13
CA ARG A 325 -17.14 0.40 0.57
C ARG A 325 -16.23 -0.33 1.55
N THR A 326 -16.81 -1.20 2.38
CA THR A 326 -16.11 -1.88 3.48
C THR A 326 -15.82 -3.36 3.22
N HIS A 327 -16.59 -4.03 2.36
CA HIS A 327 -16.54 -5.48 2.20
C HIS A 327 -16.67 -5.86 0.73
N THR A 328 -16.00 -6.93 0.34
CA THR A 328 -16.16 -7.54 -0.97
C THR A 328 -16.40 -9.03 -0.81
N THR A 329 -17.38 -9.54 -1.56
CA THR A 329 -17.74 -10.96 -1.61
C THR A 329 -17.38 -11.54 -2.97
N CYS A 330 -16.66 -12.66 -2.95
CA CYS A 330 -16.08 -13.31 -4.11
C CYS A 330 -16.50 -14.78 -4.18
N SER A 331 -16.54 -15.32 -5.39
CA SER A 331 -16.82 -16.73 -5.68
C SER A 331 -15.71 -17.32 -6.54
N CYS A 332 -15.08 -18.40 -6.10
CA CYS A 332 -14.02 -19.09 -6.85
C CYS A 332 -14.30 -20.59 -6.99
N THR A 333 -13.94 -21.21 -8.12
CA THR A 333 -14.20 -22.64 -8.37
C THR A 333 -13.07 -23.57 -7.93
N HIS A 334 -12.19 -23.10 -7.05
CA HIS A 334 -11.05 -23.86 -6.55
C HIS A 334 -10.69 -23.43 -5.13
N LEU A 335 -9.80 -24.19 -4.48
CA LEU A 335 -9.28 -23.93 -3.13
C LEU A 335 -7.79 -23.57 -3.17
N THR A 336 -7.45 -22.39 -2.65
CA THR A 336 -6.11 -21.81 -2.58
C THR A 336 -6.09 -20.70 -1.49
N SER A 337 -5.15 -19.76 -1.58
CA SER A 337 -5.11 -18.51 -0.81
C SER A 337 -5.70 -17.35 -1.61
N PHE A 338 -6.74 -16.71 -1.10
CA PHE A 338 -7.50 -15.63 -1.73
C PHE A 338 -7.26 -14.28 -1.09
N ALA A 339 -7.39 -13.22 -1.88
CA ALA A 339 -7.44 -11.84 -1.42
C ALA A 339 -8.19 -10.95 -2.43
N VAL A 340 -8.55 -9.74 -2.00
CA VAL A 340 -9.11 -8.70 -2.86
C VAL A 340 -8.03 -7.68 -3.16
N LEU A 341 -7.69 -7.56 -4.44
CA LEU A 341 -6.81 -6.53 -4.94
C LEU A 341 -7.65 -5.31 -5.30
N MET A 342 -7.15 -4.12 -4.99
CA MET A 342 -7.84 -2.87 -5.32
C MET A 342 -6.87 -1.98 -6.08
N ALA A 343 -7.34 -1.43 -7.21
CA ALA A 343 -6.65 -0.34 -7.88
C ALA A 343 -6.80 0.90 -7.01
N HIS A 344 -5.71 1.33 -6.39
CA HIS A 344 -5.63 2.60 -5.70
C HIS A 344 -5.12 3.63 -6.70
N VAL A 345 -5.78 4.79 -6.77
CA VAL A 345 -5.12 5.97 -7.34
C VAL A 345 -4.07 6.36 -6.31
N GLU A 346 -2.85 5.86 -6.48
CA GLU A 346 -1.74 6.67 -6.02
C GLU A 346 -1.88 7.97 -6.79
N ILE A 347 -2.35 9.02 -6.10
CA ILE A 347 -1.82 10.34 -6.37
C ILE A 347 -0.35 10.20 -6.02
N LYS A 348 0.40 9.60 -6.94
CA LYS A 348 1.84 9.65 -6.96
C LYS A 348 2.06 11.15 -6.90
N LYS A 349 2.47 11.61 -5.74
CA LYS A 349 3.19 12.86 -5.58
C LYS A 349 4.54 12.64 -6.25
N THR A 350 4.49 12.32 -7.55
CA THR A 350 5.63 12.29 -8.44
C THR A 350 6.11 13.72 -8.42
N ASP A 351 7.33 13.84 -7.91
CA ASP A 351 8.15 15.02 -7.87
C ASP A 351 7.86 16.08 -6.82
N SER A 352 8.00 15.68 -5.56
CA SER A 352 8.42 16.60 -4.50
C SER A 352 9.66 17.42 -4.90
N MET A 353 10.56 16.88 -5.74
CA MET A 353 11.74 17.63 -6.20
C MET A 353 11.41 18.68 -7.27
N GLN A 354 10.50 18.40 -8.20
CA GLN A 354 10.17 19.33 -9.29
C GLN A 354 9.20 20.42 -8.81
N ASP A 355 8.24 20.06 -7.92
CA ASP A 355 7.40 21.02 -7.21
C ASP A 355 8.22 21.90 -6.27
N LEU A 356 9.16 21.34 -5.48
CA LEU A 356 10.09 22.15 -4.66
C LEU A 356 10.97 23.05 -5.52
N LEU A 357 11.38 22.60 -6.71
CA LEU A 357 12.21 23.41 -7.61
C LEU A 357 11.40 24.57 -8.20
N LEU A 358 10.16 24.33 -8.64
CA LEU A 358 9.25 25.38 -9.10
C LEU A 358 8.87 26.35 -7.96
N ASP A 359 8.61 25.85 -6.75
CA ASP A 359 8.33 26.68 -5.56
C ASP A 359 9.54 27.55 -5.19
N VAL A 360 10.75 26.99 -5.19
CA VAL A 360 11.97 27.76 -4.90
C VAL A 360 12.22 28.81 -5.99
N ILE A 361 12.03 28.46 -7.26
CA ILE A 361 12.19 29.40 -8.38
C ILE A 361 11.16 30.54 -8.31
N THR A 362 9.89 30.22 -8.03
CA THR A 362 8.82 31.23 -7.94
C THR A 362 9.02 32.15 -6.74
N TRP A 363 9.34 31.62 -5.56
CA TRP A 363 9.62 32.42 -4.35
C TRP A 363 10.83 33.35 -4.51
N VAL A 364 11.95 32.83 -5.03
CA VAL A 364 13.16 33.64 -5.26
C VAL A 364 12.91 34.68 -6.36
N GLY A 365 12.23 34.30 -7.44
CA GLY A 365 11.88 35.18 -8.56
C GLY A 365 11.00 36.34 -8.13
N ILE A 366 9.92 36.07 -7.38
CA ILE A 366 8.98 37.09 -6.91
C ILE A 366 9.66 38.03 -5.90
N LEU A 367 10.46 37.51 -4.97
CA LEU A 367 11.16 38.36 -4.00
C LEU A 367 12.15 39.31 -4.69
N LEU A 368 12.88 38.81 -5.69
CA LEU A 368 13.80 39.63 -6.49
C LEU A 368 13.05 40.69 -7.31
N SER A 369 11.93 40.33 -7.94
CA SER A 369 11.06 41.26 -8.69
C SER A 369 10.51 42.37 -7.80
N LEU A 370 10.02 42.05 -6.59
CA LEU A 370 9.51 43.02 -5.63
C LEU A 370 10.56 44.06 -5.23
N VAL A 371 11.81 43.63 -4.99
CA VAL A 371 12.92 44.54 -4.68
C VAL A 371 13.22 45.47 -5.86
N CYS A 372 13.27 44.92 -7.09
CA CYS A 372 13.50 45.70 -8.30
C CYS A 372 12.39 46.74 -8.55
N LEU A 373 11.13 46.32 -8.46
CA LEU A 373 9.96 47.19 -8.62
C LEU A 373 9.92 48.30 -7.56
N LEU A 374 10.30 48.00 -6.32
CA LEU A 374 10.38 48.99 -5.24
C LEU A 374 11.43 50.07 -5.53
N ILE A 375 12.60 49.68 -6.06
CA ILE A 375 13.64 50.62 -6.50
C ILE A 375 13.13 51.49 -7.65
N CYS A 376 12.45 50.91 -8.66
CA CYS A 376 11.86 51.66 -9.77
C CYS A 376 10.77 52.65 -9.31
N ILE A 377 9.90 52.25 -8.39
CA ILE A 377 8.87 53.13 -7.83
C ILE A 377 9.53 54.28 -7.04
N PHE A 378 10.59 53.99 -6.29
CA PHE A 378 11.34 55.00 -5.54
C PHE A 378 12.01 56.02 -6.48
N THR A 379 12.69 55.57 -7.54
CA THR A 379 13.33 56.48 -8.50
C THR A 379 12.32 57.38 -9.20
N PHE A 380 11.18 56.84 -9.66
CA PHE A 380 10.13 57.64 -10.31
C PHE A 380 9.38 58.58 -9.34
N CYS A 381 9.34 58.28 -8.03
CA CYS A 381 8.70 59.16 -7.04
C CYS A 381 9.61 60.28 -6.52
N PHE A 382 10.91 60.03 -6.34
CA PHE A 382 11.83 60.99 -5.73
C PHE A 382 12.48 61.93 -6.74
N PHE A 383 12.68 61.51 -7.99
CA PHE A 383 13.22 62.38 -9.04
C PHE A 383 12.11 63.19 -9.72
N ARG A 384 11.69 64.29 -9.06
CA ARG A 384 10.71 65.26 -9.60
C ARG A 384 11.06 65.85 -10.98
N GLY A 385 12.34 65.82 -11.37
CA GLY A 385 12.81 66.32 -12.67
C GLY A 385 12.50 65.42 -13.88
N LEU A 386 11.92 64.22 -13.68
CA LEU A 386 11.63 63.24 -14.74
C LEU A 386 10.11 63.05 -14.97
N GLN A 387 9.26 63.98 -14.55
CA GLN A 387 7.80 63.79 -14.57
C GLN A 387 7.19 64.04 -15.96
N SER A 388 7.40 63.08 -16.87
CA SER A 388 6.77 63.02 -18.21
C SER A 388 5.54 62.12 -18.19
N ASP A 389 4.61 62.30 -19.14
CA ASP A 389 3.45 61.43 -19.35
C ASP A 389 3.86 59.95 -19.50
N ARG A 390 5.00 59.69 -20.16
CA ARG A 390 5.62 58.36 -20.27
C ARG A 390 6.00 57.77 -18.90
N ASN A 391 6.62 58.57 -18.05
CA ASN A 391 7.09 58.12 -16.73
C ASN A 391 5.92 57.93 -15.76
N THR A 392 4.80 58.61 -15.99
CA THR A 392 3.53 58.38 -15.27
C THR A 392 2.92 57.02 -15.64
N ILE A 393 2.95 56.62 -16.91
CA ILE A 393 2.50 55.29 -17.38
C ILE A 393 3.37 54.19 -16.78
N HIS A 394 4.70 54.29 -16.89
CA HIS A 394 5.63 53.32 -16.30
C HIS A 394 5.47 53.22 -14.78
N LYS A 395 5.26 54.35 -14.08
CA LYS A 395 4.99 54.36 -12.65
C LYS A 395 3.74 53.55 -12.28
N ASN A 396 2.62 53.73 -12.99
CA ASN A 396 1.40 52.98 -12.71
C ASN A 396 1.51 51.49 -13.07
N LEU A 397 2.29 51.15 -14.11
CA LEU A 397 2.63 49.76 -14.44
C LEU A 397 3.40 49.09 -13.29
N CYS A 398 4.48 49.73 -12.81
CA CYS A 398 5.28 49.21 -11.70
C CYS A 398 4.45 49.08 -10.40
N ILE A 399 3.59 50.05 -10.09
CA ILE A 399 2.70 49.99 -8.92
C ILE A 399 1.71 48.82 -9.03
N SER A 400 1.11 48.63 -10.21
CA SER A 400 0.11 47.56 -10.41
C SER A 400 0.76 46.18 -10.30
N LEU A 401 1.96 45.98 -10.87
CA LEU A 401 2.73 44.75 -10.74
C LEU A 401 3.19 44.50 -9.31
N PHE A 402 3.66 45.53 -8.60
CA PHE A 402 4.09 45.40 -7.21
C PHE A 402 2.94 44.94 -6.31
N ILE A 403 1.74 45.51 -6.47
CA ILE A 403 0.57 45.10 -5.70
C ILE A 403 0.14 43.68 -6.09
N ALA A 404 0.14 43.31 -7.37
CA ALA A 404 -0.19 41.96 -7.82
C ALA A 404 0.76 40.91 -7.22
N GLU A 405 2.07 41.13 -7.28
CA GLU A 405 3.08 40.21 -6.74
C GLU A 405 3.00 40.11 -5.21
N ALA A 406 2.78 41.22 -4.50
CA ALA A 406 2.60 41.21 -3.05
C ALA A 406 1.32 40.47 -2.63
N LEU A 407 0.21 40.66 -3.35
CA LEU A 407 -1.03 39.93 -3.13
C LEU A 407 -0.87 38.43 -3.41
N PHE A 408 -0.09 38.07 -4.42
CA PHE A 408 0.19 36.67 -4.75
C PHE A 408 0.98 35.99 -3.62
N LEU A 409 2.02 36.66 -3.10
CA LEU A 409 2.84 36.17 -2.00
C LEU A 409 2.04 35.98 -0.69
N VAL A 410 1.14 36.93 -0.38
CA VAL A 410 0.28 36.85 0.82
C VAL A 410 -0.84 35.84 0.63
N GLY A 411 -1.37 35.72 -0.60
CA GLY A 411 -2.50 34.87 -0.96
C GLY A 411 -2.16 33.39 -1.02
N ILE A 412 -0.92 33.02 -1.37
CA ILE A 412 -0.51 31.60 -1.57
C ILE A 412 -0.72 30.74 -0.33
N ASN A 413 -0.57 31.30 0.88
CA ASN A 413 -0.66 30.57 2.14
C ASN A 413 -2.00 30.76 2.88
N ARG A 414 -3.01 31.33 2.22
CA ARG A 414 -4.34 31.62 2.78
C ARG A 414 -5.48 30.86 2.09
N ALA A 415 -5.16 29.72 1.47
CA ALA A 415 -6.13 28.86 0.78
C ALA A 415 -7.21 28.25 1.73
N ASP A 416 -6.94 28.19 3.03
CA ASP A 416 -7.81 27.53 4.03
C ASP A 416 -9.14 28.28 4.32
N GLN A 417 -9.31 29.51 3.80
CA GLN A 417 -10.52 30.33 4.01
C GLN A 417 -11.15 30.68 2.67
N PRO A 418 -12.31 30.09 2.31
CA PRO A 418 -12.88 30.19 0.96
C PRO A 418 -13.25 31.63 0.57
N ILE A 419 -13.74 32.42 1.52
CA ILE A 419 -14.07 33.84 1.30
C ILE A 419 -12.81 34.67 1.07
N ALA A 420 -11.74 34.42 1.83
CA ALA A 420 -10.49 35.14 1.67
C ALA A 420 -9.84 34.81 0.31
N CYS A 421 -9.80 33.52 -0.06
CA CYS A 421 -9.30 33.05 -1.34
C CYS A 421 -10.00 33.75 -2.52
N ALA A 422 -11.33 33.84 -2.48
CA ALA A 422 -12.11 34.52 -3.52
C ALA A 422 -11.81 36.02 -3.64
N VAL A 423 -11.64 36.70 -2.51
CA VAL A 423 -11.25 38.12 -2.49
C VAL A 423 -9.84 38.30 -3.07
N PHE A 424 -8.87 37.47 -2.67
CA PHE A 424 -7.51 37.52 -3.22
C PHE A 424 -7.49 37.22 -4.73
N ALA A 425 -8.25 36.23 -5.19
CA ALA A 425 -8.36 35.88 -6.62
C ALA A 425 -8.95 37.04 -7.44
N ALA A 426 -10.00 37.69 -6.95
CA ALA A 426 -10.60 38.84 -7.61
C ALA A 426 -9.65 40.05 -7.68
N LEU A 427 -8.95 40.34 -6.60
CA LEU A 427 -7.96 41.41 -6.57
C LEU A 427 -6.77 41.12 -7.49
N LEU A 428 -6.26 39.89 -7.50
CA LEU A 428 -5.18 39.47 -8.40
C LEU A 428 -5.58 39.61 -9.87
N HIS A 429 -6.79 39.14 -10.22
CA HIS A 429 -7.34 39.30 -11.57
C HIS A 429 -7.36 40.79 -11.97
N PHE A 430 -7.84 41.67 -11.08
CA PHE A 430 -7.85 43.11 -11.35
C PHE A 430 -6.45 43.70 -11.58
N PHE A 431 -5.49 43.44 -10.69
CA PHE A 431 -4.15 44.06 -10.78
C PHE A 431 -3.32 43.52 -11.95
N PHE A 432 -3.42 42.23 -12.28
CA PHE A 432 -2.76 41.69 -13.48
C PHE A 432 -3.36 42.26 -14.77
N LEU A 433 -4.68 42.41 -14.83
CA LEU A 433 -5.34 43.01 -15.98
C LEU A 433 -5.02 44.51 -16.09
N ALA A 434 -4.92 45.21 -14.96
CA ALA A 434 -4.45 46.59 -14.91
C ALA A 434 -3.01 46.70 -15.44
N ALA A 435 -2.10 45.84 -14.99
CA ALA A 435 -0.73 45.79 -15.51
C ALA A 435 -0.70 45.54 -17.03
N PHE A 436 -1.52 44.62 -17.53
CA PHE A 436 -1.66 44.37 -18.97
C PHE A 436 -2.13 45.62 -19.74
N THR A 437 -3.15 46.32 -19.23
CA THR A 437 -3.64 47.54 -19.88
C THR A 437 -2.64 48.69 -19.80
N TRP A 438 -1.89 48.84 -18.71
CA TRP A 438 -0.84 49.85 -18.60
C TRP A 438 0.35 49.56 -19.52
N MET A 439 0.71 48.28 -19.69
CA MET A 439 1.71 47.85 -20.68
C MET A 439 1.25 48.11 -22.12
N PHE A 440 -0.03 47.87 -22.42
CA PHE A 440 -0.60 48.23 -23.72
C PHE A 440 -0.56 49.75 -23.97
N LEU A 441 -0.93 50.55 -22.97
CA LEU A 441 -0.88 52.02 -23.05
C LEU A 441 0.56 52.54 -23.20
N GLU A 442 1.55 51.87 -22.62
CA GLU A 442 2.96 52.18 -22.85
C GLU A 442 3.35 51.99 -24.33
N GLY A 443 2.91 50.89 -24.94
CA GLY A 443 3.11 50.62 -26.38
C GLY A 443 2.43 51.67 -27.27
N VAL A 444 1.21 52.08 -26.93
CA VAL A 444 0.47 53.14 -27.63
C VAL A 444 1.17 54.50 -27.47
N GLN A 445 1.68 54.83 -26.27
CA GLN A 445 2.41 56.07 -26.03
C GLN A 445 3.72 56.12 -26.84
N LEU A 446 4.45 54.99 -26.93
CA LEU A 446 5.63 54.87 -27.78
C LEU A 446 5.32 55.12 -29.26
N TYR A 447 4.20 54.58 -29.75
CA TYR A 447 3.74 54.78 -31.11
C TYR A 447 3.36 56.24 -31.39
N ILE A 448 2.60 56.88 -30.50
CA ILE A 448 2.19 58.28 -30.64
C ILE A 448 3.42 59.20 -30.65
N MET A 449 4.39 58.97 -29.75
CA MET A 449 5.64 59.73 -29.69
C MET A 449 6.50 59.58 -30.97
N LEU A 450 6.38 58.46 -31.69
CA LEU A 450 7.07 58.25 -32.97
C LEU A 450 6.43 59.04 -34.12
N VAL A 451 5.10 59.22 -34.09
CA VAL A 451 4.32 59.80 -35.20
C VAL A 451 4.07 61.30 -35.00
N GLU A 452 3.88 61.77 -33.76
CA GLU A 452 3.65 63.18 -33.42
C GLU A 452 4.98 63.82 -32.92
N VAL A 453 5.70 64.51 -33.81
CA VAL A 453 7.01 65.14 -33.53
C VAL A 453 6.90 66.50 -32.78
N PHE A 454 5.70 67.03 -32.55
CA PHE A 454 5.47 68.28 -31.80
C PHE A 454 4.54 68.04 -30.61
N GLU A 455 4.98 68.48 -29.42
CA GLU A 455 4.24 68.32 -28.16
C GLU A 455 2.86 69.02 -28.23
N SER A 456 1.80 68.24 -28.04
CA SER A 456 0.45 68.77 -27.84
C SER A 456 0.33 69.37 -26.43
N GLU A 457 -0.12 70.63 -26.34
CA GLU A 457 -0.25 71.44 -25.10
C GLU A 457 -1.31 70.93 -24.09
N HIS A 458 -2.02 69.83 -24.39
CA HIS A 458 -3.03 69.23 -23.51
C HIS A 458 -2.57 67.87 -22.96
N SER A 459 -2.44 67.77 -21.63
CA SER A 459 -2.11 66.52 -20.93
C SER A 459 -3.19 65.46 -21.15
N ARG A 460 -2.84 64.36 -21.85
CA ARG A 460 -3.74 63.22 -22.16
C ARG A 460 -3.87 62.23 -20.99
N THR A 461 -3.20 62.51 -19.88
CA THR A 461 -3.09 61.67 -18.69
C THR A 461 -4.44 61.21 -18.13
N LYS A 462 -5.48 62.05 -18.16
CA LYS A 462 -6.83 61.66 -17.71
C LYS A 462 -7.41 60.48 -18.51
N TYR A 463 -7.18 60.42 -19.81
CA TYR A 463 -7.67 59.33 -20.66
C TYR A 463 -6.88 58.03 -20.42
N PHE A 464 -5.57 58.14 -20.16
CA PHE A 464 -4.75 56.98 -19.79
C PHE A 464 -5.17 56.37 -18.46
N TYR A 465 -5.48 57.19 -17.43
CA TYR A 465 -6.01 56.68 -16.17
C TYR A 465 -7.40 56.04 -16.32
N LEU A 466 -8.28 56.64 -17.12
CA LEU A 466 -9.61 56.08 -17.38
C LEU A 466 -9.52 54.73 -18.11
N ALA A 467 -8.64 54.61 -19.10
CA ALA A 467 -8.44 53.34 -19.82
C ALA A 467 -7.70 52.29 -18.98
N GLY A 468 -6.61 52.68 -18.30
CA GLY A 468 -5.71 51.77 -17.57
C GLY A 468 -6.29 51.16 -16.30
N TYR A 469 -7.28 51.80 -15.66
CA TYR A 469 -8.00 51.19 -14.53
C TYR A 469 -9.47 50.91 -14.80
N GLY A 470 -10.11 51.67 -15.71
CA GLY A 470 -11.52 51.48 -16.04
C GLY A 470 -11.80 50.20 -16.82
N VAL A 471 -10.97 49.88 -17.84
CA VAL A 471 -11.16 48.64 -18.63
C VAL A 471 -11.00 47.39 -17.75
N PRO A 472 -9.95 47.25 -16.91
CA PRO A 472 -9.85 46.14 -15.97
C PRO A 472 -11.01 46.04 -14.98
N ALA A 473 -11.47 47.19 -14.44
CA ALA A 473 -12.57 47.22 -13.49
C ALA A 473 -13.89 46.69 -14.09
N VAL A 474 -14.20 47.08 -15.34
CA VAL A 474 -15.40 46.60 -16.04
C VAL A 474 -15.32 45.09 -16.28
N ILE A 475 -14.16 44.58 -16.73
CA ILE A 475 -13.98 43.15 -17.02
C ILE A 475 -14.12 42.30 -15.75
N VAL A 476 -13.51 42.73 -14.64
CA VAL A 476 -13.62 42.01 -13.35
C VAL A 476 -15.03 42.10 -12.79
N ALA A 477 -15.71 43.25 -12.90
CA ALA A 477 -17.09 43.40 -12.46
C ALA A 477 -18.06 42.50 -13.23
N VAL A 478 -17.91 42.40 -14.56
CA VAL A 478 -18.72 41.49 -15.39
C VAL A 478 -18.40 40.03 -15.06
N SER A 479 -17.12 39.67 -14.95
CA SER A 479 -16.69 38.30 -14.60
C SER A 479 -17.24 37.87 -13.23
N ALA A 480 -17.15 38.74 -12.22
CA ALA A 480 -17.67 38.47 -10.89
C ALA A 480 -19.21 38.41 -10.84
N ALA A 481 -19.90 39.18 -11.68
CA ALA A 481 -21.37 39.15 -11.76
C ALA A 481 -21.92 37.90 -12.47
N VAL A 482 -21.20 37.39 -13.48
CA VAL A 482 -21.62 36.20 -14.25
C VAL A 482 -21.25 34.90 -13.53
N ASP A 483 -20.08 34.83 -12.90
CA ASP A 483 -19.58 33.60 -12.28
C ASP A 483 -18.81 33.87 -10.97
N TYR A 484 -19.53 34.34 -9.95
CA TYR A 484 -18.96 34.56 -8.61
C TYR A 484 -18.45 33.27 -7.95
N ARG A 485 -18.95 32.10 -8.39
CA ARG A 485 -18.57 30.79 -7.83
C ARG A 485 -17.21 30.34 -8.33
N SER A 486 -16.81 30.71 -9.54
CA SER A 486 -15.49 30.36 -10.08
C SER A 486 -14.31 31.10 -9.42
N TYR A 487 -14.55 32.17 -8.65
CA TYR A 487 -13.49 32.83 -7.88
C TYR A 487 -13.12 32.09 -6.58
N GLY A 488 -13.84 31.03 -6.20
CA GLY A 488 -13.51 30.17 -5.06
C GLY A 488 -13.27 28.72 -5.46
N THR A 489 -12.60 27.95 -4.61
CA THR A 489 -12.44 26.50 -4.78
C THR A 489 -13.45 25.75 -3.91
N ASP A 490 -14.24 24.83 -4.49
CA ASP A 490 -15.14 23.93 -3.74
C ASP A 490 -14.40 22.80 -2.98
N ARG A 491 -13.09 22.93 -2.79
CA ARG A 491 -12.24 21.89 -2.19
C ARG A 491 -11.57 22.41 -0.93
N VAL A 492 -11.89 21.77 0.19
CA VAL A 492 -11.11 21.72 1.43
C VAL A 492 -10.22 20.49 1.36
#